data_AF-A0A4Q6E1I4-F1
#
_entry.id   AF-A0A4Q6E1I4-F1
#
_cell.length_a   1.000
_cell.length_b   1.000
_cell.length_c   1.000
_cell.angle_alpha   90.00
_cell.angle_beta   90.00
_cell.angle_gamma   90.00
#
_symmetry.space_group_name_H-M   'P 1'
#
loop_
_entity.id
_entity.type
_entity.pdbx_description
1 polymer ?
#
loop_
_entity_poly.entity_id
_entity_poly.type
_entity_poly.pdbx_seq_one_letter_code
_entity_poly.pdbx_strand_id
1 'polypeptide(L)'
;GWTSSRKLVWDDFCAWYLEMIKPAYQQPADRKTYTKTIYFFENILKILHPFMPFITEELWHDELFGDRDEKDSCIVAQLPTYGEFNTRLLAGVEVVKLIVTQIRNIRNNKKISPKEALSLSIKVNSGINYKSYNTIITKLANISELTEVTDKVDGAISFLAQTDEFFIPFKEDLDVVAETERLQKERDYIIGFIKSVDAKLSNERFIQNAKPEIIETERRKKADAEAKLAIILKNLEDLAG
;
A
#
# COMPACT_ATOMS: atom_id res chain seq x y z
N GLY A 1 2.33 -30.99 4.08
CA GLY A 1 3.38 -31.34 3.11
C GLY A 1 3.48 -30.23 2.07
N TRP A 2 2.92 -30.45 0.88
CA TRP A 2 3.01 -29.52 -0.26
C TRP A 2 2.60 -28.06 0.02
N THR A 3 1.43 -27.83 0.62
CA THR A 3 0.93 -26.46 0.88
C THR A 3 1.85 -25.65 1.78
N SER A 4 2.46 -26.29 2.78
CA SER A 4 3.41 -25.67 3.70
C SER A 4 4.74 -25.35 3.01
N SER A 5 5.26 -26.27 2.19
CA SER A 5 6.50 -26.05 1.42
C SER A 5 6.32 -24.94 0.37
N ARG A 6 5.17 -24.90 -0.32
CA ARG A 6 4.83 -23.82 -1.25
C ARG A 6 4.78 -22.47 -0.54
N LYS A 7 4.15 -22.40 0.64
CA LYS A 7 4.08 -21.20 1.45
C LYS A 7 5.48 -20.69 1.83
N LEU A 8 6.36 -21.59 2.28
CA LEU A 8 7.75 -21.26 2.61
C LEU A 8 8.48 -20.63 1.42
N VAL A 9 8.36 -21.23 0.23
CA VAL A 9 9.06 -20.76 -0.97
C VAL A 9 8.48 -19.44 -1.47
N TRP A 10 7.17 -19.39 -1.65
CA TRP A 10 6.53 -18.27 -2.34
C TRP A 10 6.29 -17.08 -1.40
N ASP A 11 5.66 -17.33 -0.25
CA ASP A 11 5.25 -16.26 0.65
C ASP A 11 6.45 -15.78 1.48
N ASP A 12 7.27 -16.68 2.03
CA ASP A 12 8.34 -16.26 2.95
C ASP A 12 9.67 -15.99 2.22
N PHE A 13 10.19 -16.94 1.45
CA PHE A 13 11.49 -16.81 0.82
C PHE A 13 11.47 -15.78 -0.32
N CYS A 14 10.60 -15.96 -1.32
CA CYS A 14 10.57 -15.09 -2.49
C CYS A 14 9.97 -13.70 -2.18
N ALA A 15 8.76 -13.65 -1.59
CA ALA A 15 8.05 -12.39 -1.44
C ALA A 15 8.58 -11.48 -0.31
N TRP A 16 9.24 -12.05 0.71
CA TRP A 16 9.77 -11.28 1.84
C TRP A 16 11.29 -11.37 1.97
N TYR A 17 11.86 -12.55 2.15
CA TYR A 17 13.29 -12.68 2.45
C TYR A 17 14.17 -12.10 1.33
N LEU A 18 13.98 -12.53 0.08
CA LEU A 18 14.73 -12.00 -1.05
C LEU A 18 14.53 -10.49 -1.21
N GLU A 19 13.31 -9.98 -1.04
CA GLU A 19 13.05 -8.54 -1.08
C GLU A 19 13.79 -7.78 0.04
N MET A 20 13.89 -8.33 1.25
CA MET A 20 14.65 -7.72 2.35
C MET A 20 16.14 -7.63 2.01
N ILE A 21 16.72 -8.70 1.48
CA ILE A 21 18.17 -8.80 1.27
C ILE A 21 18.67 -8.26 -0.07
N LYS A 22 17.78 -7.96 -1.03
CA LYS A 22 18.18 -7.40 -2.33
C LYS A 22 19.12 -6.20 -2.14
N PRO A 23 20.27 -6.13 -2.81
CA PRO A 23 21.08 -4.92 -2.76
C PRO A 23 20.38 -3.75 -3.46
N ALA A 24 20.90 -2.54 -3.27
CA ALA A 24 20.50 -1.41 -4.11
C ALA A 24 20.77 -1.74 -5.59
N TYR A 25 20.07 -1.05 -6.50
CA TYR A 25 20.18 -1.33 -7.93
C TYR A 25 21.65 -1.31 -8.40
N GLN A 26 22.08 -2.38 -9.07
CA GLN A 26 23.45 -2.61 -9.54
C GLN A 26 24.54 -2.64 -8.45
N GLN A 27 24.18 -2.77 -7.17
CA GLN A 27 25.15 -2.97 -6.09
C GLN A 27 25.30 -4.46 -5.76
N PRO A 28 26.49 -4.90 -5.32
CA PRO A 28 26.68 -6.27 -4.88
C PRO A 28 25.93 -6.53 -3.56
N ALA A 29 25.45 -7.77 -3.38
CA ALA A 29 24.95 -8.21 -2.08
C ALA A 29 26.11 -8.38 -1.10
N ASP A 30 25.85 -8.13 0.19
CA ASP A 30 26.79 -8.47 1.25
C ASP A 30 27.13 -9.97 1.19
N ARG A 31 28.43 -10.30 1.27
CA ARG A 31 28.92 -11.68 1.10
C ARG A 31 28.31 -12.63 2.11
N LYS A 32 28.20 -12.23 3.39
CA LYS A 32 27.63 -13.09 4.45
C LYS A 32 26.16 -13.39 4.16
N THR A 33 25.41 -12.38 3.75
CA THR A 33 24.00 -12.49 3.38
C THR A 33 23.81 -13.37 2.16
N TYR A 34 24.62 -13.17 1.11
CA TYR A 34 24.61 -13.99 -0.09
C TYR A 34 24.88 -15.46 0.23
N THR A 35 25.97 -15.78 0.93
CA THR A 35 26.30 -17.17 1.31
C THR A 35 25.18 -17.83 2.13
N LYS A 36 24.55 -17.09 3.06
CA LYS A 36 23.41 -17.62 3.83
C LYS A 36 22.16 -17.84 2.96
N THR A 37 21.95 -17.00 1.96
CA THR A 37 20.85 -17.16 1.00
C THR A 37 21.01 -18.43 0.18
N ILE A 38 22.21 -18.71 -0.31
CA ILE A 38 22.51 -19.95 -1.06
C ILE A 38 22.24 -21.17 -0.17
N TYR A 39 22.71 -21.14 1.08
CA TYR A 39 22.43 -22.21 2.05
C TYR A 39 20.93 -22.42 2.31
N PHE A 40 20.15 -21.34 2.42
CA PHE A 40 18.69 -21.46 2.56
C PHE A 40 18.04 -22.03 1.30
N PHE A 41 18.48 -21.58 0.12
CA PHE A 41 17.96 -22.07 -1.15
C PHE A 41 18.26 -23.55 -1.35
N GLU A 42 19.48 -24.01 -1.03
CA GLU A 42 19.87 -25.42 -1.05
C GLU A 42 18.93 -26.28 -0.18
N ASN A 43 18.62 -25.82 1.04
CA ASN A 43 17.70 -26.53 1.94
C ASN A 43 16.25 -26.54 1.43
N ILE A 44 15.84 -25.46 0.75
CA ILE A 44 14.53 -25.40 0.10
C ILE A 44 14.45 -26.44 -1.03
N LEU A 45 15.51 -26.64 -1.81
CA LEU A 45 15.53 -27.69 -2.86
C LEU A 45 15.32 -29.08 -2.26
N LYS A 46 16.01 -29.41 -1.16
CA LYS A 46 15.83 -30.69 -0.44
C LYS A 46 14.39 -30.90 0.02
N ILE A 47 13.75 -29.85 0.55
CA ILE A 47 12.35 -29.89 1.01
C ILE A 47 11.36 -30.04 -0.15
N LEU A 48 11.66 -29.44 -1.31
CA LEU A 48 10.81 -29.48 -2.50
C LEU A 48 10.99 -30.75 -3.34
N HIS A 49 12.13 -31.42 -3.24
CA HIS A 49 12.49 -32.55 -4.09
C HIS A 49 11.44 -33.68 -4.14
N PRO A 50 10.79 -34.09 -3.02
CA PRO A 50 9.73 -35.10 -3.06
C PRO A 50 8.51 -34.73 -3.92
N PHE A 51 8.36 -33.46 -4.27
CA PHE A 51 7.24 -32.94 -5.05
C PHE A 51 7.63 -32.46 -6.45
N MET A 52 8.88 -31.99 -6.61
CA MET A 52 9.39 -31.40 -7.84
C MET A 52 10.78 -31.97 -8.20
N PRO A 53 10.92 -33.30 -8.37
CA PRO A 53 12.22 -33.96 -8.40
C PRO A 53 13.11 -33.50 -9.56
N PHE A 54 12.57 -33.37 -10.77
CA PHE A 54 13.39 -33.03 -11.95
C PHE A 54 14.04 -31.64 -11.85
N ILE A 55 13.23 -30.60 -11.56
CA ILE A 55 13.75 -29.23 -11.48
C ILE A 55 14.60 -29.00 -10.24
N THR A 56 14.29 -29.65 -9.12
CA THR A 56 15.14 -29.54 -7.92
C THR A 56 16.47 -30.25 -8.11
N GLU A 57 16.52 -31.35 -8.87
CA GLU A 57 17.76 -32.06 -9.24
C GLU A 57 18.59 -31.27 -10.25
N GLU A 58 17.95 -30.63 -11.23
CA GLU A 58 18.61 -29.74 -12.19
C GLU A 58 19.26 -28.56 -11.46
N LEU A 59 18.49 -27.85 -10.63
CA LEU A 59 19.00 -26.73 -9.83
C LEU A 59 20.05 -27.16 -8.81
N TRP A 60 19.99 -28.39 -8.31
CA TRP A 60 20.97 -28.93 -7.36
C TRP A 60 22.40 -28.95 -7.93
N HIS A 61 22.55 -29.11 -9.24
CA HIS A 61 23.85 -29.13 -9.93
C HIS A 61 24.22 -27.78 -10.56
N ASP A 62 23.48 -26.71 -10.26
CA ASP A 62 23.83 -25.36 -10.72
C ASP A 62 25.14 -24.88 -10.08
N GLU A 63 25.95 -24.13 -10.85
CA GLU A 63 27.25 -23.57 -10.41
C GLU A 63 27.14 -22.72 -9.13
N LEU A 64 25.94 -22.22 -8.83
CA LEU A 64 25.61 -21.52 -7.59
C LEU A 64 25.99 -22.31 -6.33
N PHE A 65 25.92 -23.64 -6.38
CA PHE A 65 26.23 -24.53 -5.26
C PHE A 65 27.66 -25.09 -5.30
N GLY A 66 28.47 -24.62 -6.25
CA GLY A 66 29.80 -25.14 -6.53
C GLY A 66 29.77 -26.41 -7.38
N ASP A 67 30.95 -26.98 -7.60
CA ASP A 67 31.09 -28.20 -8.40
C ASP A 67 30.57 -29.42 -7.62
N ARG A 68 29.58 -30.11 -8.19
CA ARG A 68 28.99 -31.34 -7.65
C ARG A 68 29.10 -32.47 -8.66
N ASP A 69 29.56 -33.61 -8.20
CA ASP A 69 29.66 -34.85 -8.96
C ASP A 69 28.26 -35.33 -9.39
N GLU A 70 28.15 -36.09 -10.49
CA GLU A 70 26.87 -36.69 -10.90
C GLU A 70 26.22 -37.60 -9.82
N LYS A 71 27.02 -38.07 -8.84
CA LYS A 71 26.56 -38.90 -7.72
C LYS A 71 26.11 -38.09 -6.50
N ASP A 72 26.41 -36.80 -6.46
CA ASP A 72 25.91 -35.88 -5.43
C ASP A 72 24.52 -35.39 -5.85
N SER A 73 23.52 -36.28 -5.72
CA SER A 73 22.15 -36.02 -6.15
C SER A 73 21.27 -35.53 -5.00
N CYS A 74 20.32 -34.64 -5.30
CA CYS A 74 19.36 -34.12 -4.32
C CYS A 74 18.53 -35.24 -3.68
N ILE A 75 18.20 -36.29 -4.45
CA ILE A 75 17.44 -37.45 -3.97
C ILE A 75 18.09 -38.20 -2.80
N VAL A 76 19.42 -38.18 -2.67
CA VAL A 76 20.16 -38.81 -1.57
C VAL A 76 20.60 -37.80 -0.49
N ALA A 77 20.29 -36.51 -0.68
CA ALA A 77 20.67 -35.47 0.26
C ALA A 77 19.89 -35.59 1.58
N GLN A 78 20.59 -35.35 2.69
CA GLN A 78 19.95 -35.35 4.01
C GLN A 78 19.05 -34.13 4.17
N LEU A 79 17.80 -34.37 4.61
CA LEU A 79 16.87 -33.29 4.95
C LEU A 79 17.47 -32.39 6.05
N PRO A 80 17.19 -31.08 6.00
CA PRO A 80 17.67 -30.15 7.01
C PRO A 80 17.09 -30.48 8.39
N THR A 81 17.94 -30.38 9.42
CA THR A 81 17.51 -30.49 10.81
C THR A 81 17.02 -29.15 11.34
N TYR A 82 16.05 -29.19 12.25
CA TYR A 82 15.57 -27.98 12.92
C TYR A 82 16.64 -27.46 13.89
N GLY A 83 16.90 -26.15 13.83
CA GLY A 83 17.74 -25.43 14.80
C GLY A 83 16.91 -24.71 15.87
N GLU A 84 17.58 -23.85 16.63
CA GLU A 84 16.91 -22.97 17.59
C GLU A 84 16.12 -21.85 16.90
N PHE A 85 14.93 -21.56 17.43
CA PHE A 85 14.06 -20.50 16.92
C PHE A 85 14.17 -19.25 17.79
N ASN A 86 14.52 -18.12 17.17
CA ASN A 86 14.45 -16.82 17.84
C ASN A 86 13.03 -16.25 17.75
N THR A 87 12.19 -16.59 18.72
CA THR A 87 10.77 -16.18 18.77
C THR A 87 10.60 -14.66 18.80
N ARG A 88 11.51 -13.94 19.46
CA ARG A 88 11.50 -12.46 19.50
C ARG A 88 11.77 -11.86 18.12
N LEU A 89 12.74 -12.39 17.40
CA LEU A 89 13.05 -11.96 16.03
C LEU A 89 11.88 -12.26 15.09
N LEU A 90 11.31 -13.47 15.16
CA LEU A 90 10.15 -13.85 14.36
C LEU A 90 8.97 -12.90 14.59
N ALA A 91 8.63 -12.62 15.85
CA ALA A 91 7.57 -11.67 16.19
C ALA A 91 7.85 -10.26 15.66
N GLY A 92 9.11 -9.78 15.78
CA GLY A 92 9.52 -8.49 15.24
C GLY A 92 9.38 -8.41 13.72
N VAL A 93 9.78 -9.46 12.99
CA VAL A 93 9.65 -9.52 11.52
C VAL A 93 8.19 -9.52 11.10
N GLU A 94 7.29 -10.20 11.80
CA GLU A 94 5.85 -10.17 11.47
C GLU A 94 5.25 -8.76 11.66
N VAL A 95 5.70 -8.02 12.67
CA VAL A 95 5.32 -6.60 12.83
C VAL A 95 5.84 -5.75 11.68
N VAL A 96 7.09 -5.97 11.24
CA VAL A 96 7.66 -5.28 10.07
C VAL A 96 6.85 -5.58 8.80
N LYS A 97 6.49 -6.84 8.56
CA LYS A 97 5.63 -7.23 7.42
C LYS A 97 4.27 -6.53 7.47
N LEU A 98 3.67 -6.43 8.66
CA LEU A 98 2.41 -5.71 8.86
C LEU A 98 2.55 -4.23 8.51
N ILE A 99 3.59 -3.54 9.03
CA ILE A 99 3.84 -2.12 8.75
C ILE A 99 3.99 -1.87 7.25
N VAL A 100 4.84 -2.64 6.56
CA VAL A 100 5.07 -2.51 5.12
C VAL A 100 3.77 -2.73 4.34
N THR A 101 2.98 -3.74 4.73
CA THR A 101 1.67 -4.01 4.12
C THR A 101 0.70 -2.84 4.30
N GLN A 102 0.62 -2.27 5.50
CA GLN A 102 -0.26 -1.12 5.78
C GLN A 102 0.14 0.10 4.97
N ILE A 103 1.44 0.41 4.88
CA ILE A 103 1.92 1.53 4.06
C ILE A 103 1.59 1.32 2.58
N ARG A 104 1.79 0.11 2.04
CA ARG A 104 1.42 -0.22 0.66
C ARG A 104 -0.09 -0.08 0.41
N ASN A 105 -0.92 -0.51 1.36
CA ASN A 105 -2.37 -0.33 1.29
C ASN A 105 -2.77 1.14 1.31
N ILE A 106 -2.18 1.95 2.19
CA ILE A 106 -2.41 3.39 2.24
C ILE A 106 -2.04 4.04 0.91
N ARG A 107 -0.87 3.69 0.35
CA ARG A 107 -0.46 4.17 -0.99
C ARG A 107 -1.49 3.84 -2.05
N ASN A 108 -1.94 2.59 -2.13
CA ASN A 108 -2.94 2.17 -3.11
C ASN A 108 -4.28 2.92 -2.92
N ASN A 109 -4.76 3.03 -1.68
CA ASN A 109 -6.02 3.69 -1.35
C ASN A 109 -5.99 5.19 -1.64
N LYS A 110 -4.86 5.84 -1.38
CA LYS A 110 -4.62 7.27 -1.61
C LYS A 110 -4.03 7.59 -2.98
N LYS A 111 -3.86 6.57 -3.83
CA LYS A 111 -3.26 6.68 -5.18
C LYS A 111 -1.87 7.34 -5.19
N ILE A 112 -1.10 7.13 -4.12
CA ILE A 112 0.27 7.64 -3.99
C ILE A 112 1.20 6.80 -4.86
N SER A 113 2.06 7.46 -5.64
CA SER A 113 3.03 6.78 -6.49
C SER A 113 3.97 5.89 -5.66
N PRO A 114 4.26 4.64 -6.09
CA PRO A 114 5.28 3.82 -5.43
C PRO A 114 6.68 4.44 -5.43
N LYS A 115 6.97 5.38 -6.34
CA LYS A 115 8.26 6.07 -6.44
C LYS A 115 8.43 7.20 -5.43
N GLU A 116 7.32 7.72 -4.91
CA GLU A 116 7.32 8.81 -3.93
C GLU A 116 7.75 8.29 -2.56
N ALA A 117 8.79 8.87 -1.97
CA ALA A 117 9.23 8.51 -0.63
C ALA A 117 8.35 9.20 0.42
N LEU A 118 7.76 8.42 1.33
CA LEU A 118 6.91 8.94 2.40
C LEU A 118 7.73 9.17 3.69
N SER A 119 7.37 10.16 4.51
CA SER A 119 7.86 10.19 5.89
C SER A 119 6.97 9.32 6.77
N LEU A 120 7.55 8.66 7.77
CA LEU A 120 6.84 7.83 8.72
C LEU A 120 7.19 8.22 10.14
N SER A 121 6.20 8.60 10.93
CA SER A 121 6.35 8.80 12.38
C SER A 121 5.75 7.63 13.14
N ILE A 122 6.30 7.32 14.31
CA ILE A 122 5.85 6.21 15.15
C ILE A 122 5.80 6.60 16.62
N LYS A 123 4.70 6.27 17.28
CA LYS A 123 4.58 6.28 18.74
C LYS A 123 4.65 4.85 19.25
N VAL A 124 5.75 4.54 19.95
CA VAL A 124 6.07 3.18 20.42
C VAL A 124 5.47 2.94 21.80
N ASN A 125 4.65 1.90 21.90
CA ASN A 125 4.02 1.39 23.13
C ASN A 125 4.43 -0.08 23.44
N SER A 126 4.90 -0.84 22.44
CA SER A 126 5.19 -2.29 22.55
C SER A 126 6.58 -2.62 23.10
N GLY A 127 7.50 -1.66 23.12
CA GLY A 127 8.92 -1.87 23.43
C GLY A 127 9.74 -2.50 22.30
N ILE A 128 9.18 -2.63 21.09
CA ILE A 128 9.93 -3.07 19.90
C ILE A 128 10.98 -2.02 19.53
N ASN A 129 12.22 -2.47 19.32
CA ASN A 129 13.30 -1.60 18.84
C ASN A 129 13.23 -1.47 17.30
N TYR A 130 12.46 -0.50 16.82
CA TYR A 130 12.30 -0.24 15.39
C TYR A 130 13.58 0.21 14.69
N LYS A 131 14.57 0.73 15.43
CA LYS A 131 15.87 1.10 14.85
C LYS A 131 16.58 -0.11 14.23
N SER A 132 16.41 -1.30 14.81
CA SER A 132 16.96 -2.55 14.26
C SER A 132 16.31 -2.98 12.93
N TYR A 133 15.12 -2.48 12.63
CA TYR A 133 14.36 -2.82 11.42
C TYR A 133 14.27 -1.66 10.42
N ASN A 134 14.77 -0.47 10.78
CA ASN A 134 14.63 0.76 10.00
C ASN A 134 15.04 0.54 8.53
N THR A 135 16.22 -0.03 8.28
CA THR A 135 16.69 -0.30 6.91
C THR A 135 15.72 -1.14 6.08
N ILE A 136 15.07 -2.14 6.71
CA ILE A 136 14.11 -3.01 6.03
C ILE A 136 12.81 -2.25 5.75
N ILE A 137 12.27 -1.55 6.75
CA ILE A 137 11.03 -0.79 6.61
C ILE A 137 11.20 0.29 5.54
N THR A 138 12.28 1.07 5.62
CA THR A 138 12.59 2.15 4.67
C THR A 138 12.66 1.63 3.25
N LYS A 139 13.37 0.54 3.02
CA LYS A 139 13.52 -0.05 1.70
C LYS A 139 12.20 -0.61 1.16
N LEU A 140 11.49 -1.42 1.94
CA LEU A 140 10.32 -2.17 1.45
C LEU A 140 9.06 -1.32 1.33
N ALA A 141 8.95 -0.24 2.10
CA ALA A 141 7.84 0.69 2.08
C ALA A 141 8.15 2.02 1.34
N ASN A 142 9.39 2.18 0.87
CA ASN A 142 9.92 3.40 0.25
C ASN A 142 9.65 4.64 1.12
N ILE A 143 10.22 4.67 2.32
CA ILE A 143 10.09 5.85 3.21
C ILE A 143 11.39 6.65 3.18
N SER A 144 11.31 7.96 3.34
CA SER A 144 12.47 8.85 3.45
C SER A 144 13.09 8.80 4.84
N GLU A 145 12.24 8.71 5.88
CA GLU A 145 12.65 8.72 7.28
C GLU A 145 11.64 7.98 8.18
N LEU A 146 12.16 7.52 9.32
CA LEU A 146 11.40 6.92 10.41
C LEU A 146 11.70 7.69 11.70
N THR A 147 10.70 8.39 12.22
CA THR A 147 10.85 9.30 13.37
C THR A 147 9.99 8.86 14.55
N GLU A 148 10.58 8.66 15.71
CA GLU A 148 9.83 8.38 16.94
C GLU A 148 9.20 9.67 17.50
N VAL A 149 7.91 9.62 17.85
CA VAL A 149 7.12 10.73 18.40
C VAL A 149 6.40 10.32 19.68
N THR A 150 6.10 11.29 20.56
CA THR A 150 5.35 11.06 21.81
C THR A 150 3.84 11.19 21.64
N ASP A 151 3.43 12.02 20.70
CA ASP A 151 2.04 12.43 20.47
C ASP A 151 1.61 12.16 19.03
N LYS A 152 0.30 12.29 18.80
CA LYS A 152 -0.27 12.14 17.45
C LYS A 152 0.27 13.24 16.54
N VAL A 153 0.42 12.90 15.26
CA VAL A 153 0.76 13.88 14.21
C VAL A 153 -0.55 14.38 13.58
N ASP A 154 -0.84 15.67 13.77
CA ASP A 154 -2.06 16.28 13.24
C ASP A 154 -2.11 16.24 11.72
N GLY A 155 -3.29 15.92 11.17
CA GLY A 155 -3.51 15.80 9.72
C GLY A 155 -2.84 14.60 9.05
N ALA A 156 -2.16 13.72 9.80
CA ALA A 156 -1.54 12.53 9.25
C ALA A 156 -2.54 11.37 9.09
N ILE A 157 -2.30 10.52 8.10
CA ILE A 157 -2.97 9.21 8.02
C ILE A 157 -2.35 8.32 9.08
N SER A 158 -3.17 7.73 9.95
CA SER A 158 -2.70 6.85 11.02
C SER A 158 -3.11 5.40 10.80
N PHE A 159 -2.29 4.48 11.31
CA PHE A 159 -2.62 3.06 11.41
C PHE A 159 -1.92 2.42 12.61
N LEU A 160 -2.40 1.25 13.02
CA LEU A 160 -1.81 0.47 14.12
C LEU A 160 -1.03 -0.73 13.57
N ALA A 161 0.11 -1.02 14.19
CA ALA A 161 0.72 -2.34 14.12
C ALA A 161 0.92 -2.84 15.56
N GLN A 162 0.14 -3.86 15.94
CA GLN A 162 -0.05 -4.26 17.34
C GLN A 162 -0.55 -3.07 18.20
N THR A 163 0.25 -2.62 19.16
CA THR A 163 -0.06 -1.51 20.07
C THR A 163 0.59 -0.19 19.65
N ASP A 164 1.42 -0.21 18.60
CA ASP A 164 2.17 0.97 18.17
C ASP A 164 1.40 1.74 17.11
N GLU A 165 1.41 3.08 17.24
CA GLU A 165 0.71 3.99 16.33
C GLU A 165 1.70 4.54 15.31
N PHE A 166 1.33 4.45 14.03
CA PHE A 166 2.12 4.96 12.92
C PHE A 166 1.37 6.10 12.24
N PHE A 167 2.12 7.10 11.79
CA PHE A 167 1.58 8.31 11.19
C PHE A 167 2.35 8.62 9.91
N ILE A 168 1.63 8.76 8.81
CA ILE A 168 2.16 9.22 7.53
C ILE A 168 1.62 10.63 7.31
N PRO A 169 2.46 11.67 7.44
CA PRO A 169 2.10 13.01 7.02
C PRO A 169 1.70 12.96 5.56
N PHE A 170 0.45 13.28 5.27
CA PHE A 170 -0.07 13.27 3.93
C PHE A 170 -0.81 14.58 3.70
N LYS A 171 -0.26 15.40 2.82
CA LYS A 171 -1.03 16.46 2.18
C LYS A 171 -1.62 15.83 0.94
N GLU A 172 -2.94 15.85 0.82
CA GLU A 172 -3.59 15.44 -0.41
C GLU A 172 -3.04 16.34 -1.52
N ASP A 173 -2.35 15.75 -2.51
CA ASP A 173 -2.01 16.42 -3.77
C ASP A 173 -3.32 16.61 -4.54
N LEU A 174 -4.18 17.47 -3.99
CA LEU A 174 -5.27 18.05 -4.73
C LEU A 174 -4.57 18.98 -5.73
N ASP A 175 -4.63 18.65 -7.01
CA ASP A 175 -4.38 19.66 -8.04
C ASP A 175 -5.48 20.71 -7.88
N VAL A 176 -5.19 21.71 -7.05
CA VAL A 176 -6.13 22.78 -6.68
C VAL A 176 -6.62 23.46 -7.95
N VAL A 177 -5.77 23.57 -8.98
CA VAL A 177 -6.13 24.15 -10.27
C VAL A 177 -7.15 23.26 -10.99
N ALA A 178 -6.87 21.96 -11.13
CA ALA A 178 -7.79 21.03 -11.80
C ALA A 178 -9.12 20.86 -11.05
N GLU A 179 -9.09 20.78 -9.72
CA GLU A 179 -10.31 20.65 -8.91
C GLU A 179 -11.12 21.96 -8.90
N THR A 180 -10.45 23.12 -8.83
CA THR A 180 -11.10 24.43 -9.00
C THR A 180 -11.76 24.52 -10.38
N GLU A 181 -11.07 24.13 -11.45
CA GLU A 181 -11.65 24.11 -12.79
C GLU A 181 -12.86 23.17 -12.90
N ARG A 182 -12.79 21.99 -12.28
CA ARG A 182 -13.90 21.02 -12.26
C ARG A 182 -15.12 21.59 -11.55
N LEU A 183 -14.92 22.13 -10.34
CA LEU A 183 -15.98 22.75 -9.54
C LEU A 183 -16.55 24.01 -10.22
N GLN A 184 -15.72 24.80 -10.88
CA GLN A 184 -16.15 25.96 -11.67
C GLN A 184 -17.07 25.57 -12.82
N LYS A 185 -16.70 24.52 -13.58
CA LYS A 185 -17.53 23.98 -14.67
C LYS A 185 -18.86 23.43 -14.14
N GLU A 186 -18.83 22.73 -13.01
CA GLU A 186 -20.04 22.20 -12.37
C GLU A 186 -20.95 23.33 -11.85
N ARG A 187 -20.37 24.38 -11.26
CA ARG A 187 -21.08 25.60 -10.86
C ARG A 187 -21.77 26.25 -12.04
N ASP A 188 -21.06 26.46 -13.15
CA ASP A 188 -21.61 27.13 -14.34
C ASP A 188 -22.77 26.34 -14.95
N TYR A 189 -22.64 25.01 -14.98
CA TYR A 189 -23.73 24.13 -15.40
C TYR A 189 -24.98 24.28 -14.52
N ILE A 190 -24.81 24.27 -13.19
CA ILE A 190 -25.94 24.39 -12.25
C ILE A 190 -26.58 25.78 -12.33
N ILE A 191 -25.80 26.85 -12.47
CA ILE A 191 -26.31 28.21 -12.71
C ILE A 191 -27.13 28.25 -13.99
N GLY A 192 -26.65 27.63 -15.07
CA GLY A 192 -27.39 27.52 -16.33
C GLY A 192 -28.72 26.76 -16.17
N PHE A 193 -28.70 25.66 -15.40
CA PHE A 193 -29.90 24.91 -15.09
C PHE A 193 -30.92 25.73 -14.29
N ILE A 194 -30.50 26.41 -13.21
CA ILE A 194 -31.37 27.27 -12.40
C ILE A 194 -32.00 28.37 -13.27
N LYS A 195 -31.22 29.04 -14.12
CA LYS A 195 -31.75 30.04 -15.07
C LYS A 195 -32.83 29.48 -15.99
N SER A 196 -32.66 28.24 -16.48
CA SER A 196 -33.64 27.59 -17.34
C SER A 196 -34.96 27.28 -16.61
N VAL A 197 -34.87 26.90 -15.34
CA VAL A 197 -36.03 26.63 -14.48
C VAL A 197 -36.72 27.94 -14.11
N ASP A 198 -35.97 28.98 -13.77
CA ASP A 198 -36.51 30.31 -13.48
C ASP A 198 -37.23 30.91 -14.68
N ALA A 199 -36.67 30.80 -15.89
CA ALA A 199 -37.33 31.27 -17.11
C ALA A 199 -38.67 30.57 -17.37
N LYS A 200 -38.81 29.28 -17.01
CA LYS A 200 -40.09 28.57 -17.07
C LYS A 200 -41.04 29.07 -16.00
N LEU A 201 -40.56 29.17 -14.75
CA LEU A 201 -41.36 29.59 -13.61
C LEU A 201 -41.76 31.06 -13.64
N SER A 202 -41.09 31.91 -14.41
CA SER A 202 -41.46 33.32 -14.63
C SER A 202 -42.36 33.54 -15.84
N ASN A 203 -42.58 32.52 -16.68
CA ASN A 203 -43.43 32.63 -17.85
C ASN A 203 -44.90 32.50 -17.44
N GLU A 204 -45.63 33.62 -17.48
CA GLU A 204 -47.05 33.67 -17.09
C GLU A 204 -47.92 32.64 -17.83
N ARG A 205 -47.65 32.39 -19.13
CA ARG A 205 -48.37 31.35 -19.89
C ARG A 205 -48.05 29.95 -19.39
N PHE A 206 -46.84 29.68 -18.92
CA PHE A 206 -46.49 28.39 -18.33
C PHE A 206 -47.17 28.22 -16.97
N ILE A 207 -47.15 29.24 -16.11
CA ILE A 207 -47.78 29.21 -14.78
C ILE A 207 -49.29 29.00 -14.90
N GLN A 208 -49.95 29.67 -15.85
CA GLN A 208 -51.40 29.60 -16.02
C GLN A 208 -51.88 28.27 -16.64
N ASN A 209 -51.06 27.63 -17.49
CA ASN A 209 -51.46 26.45 -18.25
C ASN A 209 -50.87 25.13 -17.73
N ALA A 210 -49.80 25.16 -16.95
CA ALA A 210 -49.20 23.96 -16.38
C ALA A 210 -50.00 23.44 -15.18
N LYS A 211 -50.04 22.11 -15.04
CA LYS A 211 -50.65 21.48 -13.85
C LYS A 211 -49.87 21.87 -12.58
N PRO A 212 -50.54 22.03 -11.43
CA PRO A 212 -49.88 22.34 -10.16
C PRO A 212 -48.70 21.42 -9.82
N GLU A 213 -48.83 20.12 -10.10
CA GLU A 213 -47.76 19.13 -9.89
C GLU A 213 -46.49 19.41 -10.72
N ILE A 214 -46.64 19.96 -11.93
CA ILE A 214 -45.52 20.30 -12.81
C ILE A 214 -44.81 21.55 -12.28
N ILE A 215 -45.58 22.54 -11.83
CA ILE A 215 -45.03 23.77 -11.23
C ILE A 215 -44.25 23.43 -9.96
N GLU A 216 -44.81 22.57 -9.10
CA GLU A 216 -44.16 22.14 -7.87
C GLU A 216 -42.89 21.32 -8.15
N THR A 217 -42.93 20.47 -9.19
CA THR A 217 -41.75 19.71 -9.63
C THR A 217 -40.62 20.64 -10.11
N GLU A 218 -40.93 21.70 -10.86
CA GLU A 218 -39.91 22.67 -11.29
C GLU A 218 -39.40 23.50 -10.09
N ARG A 219 -40.25 23.87 -9.11
CA ARG A 219 -39.81 24.52 -7.87
C ARG A 219 -38.87 23.64 -7.05
N ARG A 220 -39.18 22.35 -6.92
CA ARG A 220 -38.30 21.39 -6.22
C ARG A 220 -36.96 21.24 -6.93
N LYS A 221 -36.95 21.11 -8.26
CA LYS A 221 -35.72 21.08 -9.06
C LYS A 221 -34.84 22.31 -8.82
N LYS A 222 -35.47 23.50 -8.71
CA LYS A 222 -34.74 24.73 -8.37
C LYS A 222 -34.11 24.64 -6.99
N ALA A 223 -34.88 24.27 -5.97
CA ALA A 223 -34.40 24.18 -4.59
C ALA A 223 -33.23 23.17 -4.45
N ASP A 224 -33.33 22.00 -5.08
CA ASP A 224 -32.27 20.99 -5.08
C ASP A 224 -30.99 21.50 -5.75
N ALA A 225 -31.14 22.22 -6.87
CA ALA A 225 -30.02 22.82 -7.59
C ALA A 225 -29.35 23.96 -6.79
N GLU A 226 -30.13 24.78 -6.09
CA GLU A 226 -29.61 25.84 -5.21
C GLU A 226 -28.84 25.26 -4.02
N ALA A 227 -29.36 24.21 -3.38
CA ALA A 227 -28.67 23.51 -2.31
C ALA A 227 -27.33 22.92 -2.79
N LYS A 228 -27.32 22.30 -3.98
CA LYS A 228 -26.10 21.76 -4.58
C LYS A 228 -25.10 22.87 -4.93
N LEU A 229 -25.58 24.01 -5.45
CA LEU A 229 -24.75 25.17 -5.76
C LEU A 229 -24.07 25.72 -4.50
N ALA A 230 -24.79 25.82 -3.39
CA ALA A 230 -24.24 26.30 -2.12
C ALA A 230 -23.08 25.44 -1.61
N ILE A 231 -23.19 24.11 -1.74
CA ILE A 231 -22.10 23.18 -1.38
C ILE A 231 -20.87 23.40 -2.26
N ILE A 232 -21.06 23.56 -3.58
CA ILE A 232 -19.96 23.79 -4.52
C ILE A 232 -19.26 25.12 -4.24
N LEU A 233 -20.01 26.18 -3.94
CA LEU A 233 -19.43 27.49 -3.60
C LEU A 233 -18.59 27.41 -2.32
N LYS A 234 -19.09 26.72 -1.29
CA LYS A 234 -18.34 26.50 -0.06
C LYS A 234 -17.03 25.73 -0.32
N ASN A 235 -17.10 24.66 -1.12
CA ASN A 235 -15.90 23.89 -1.46
C ASN A 235 -14.88 24.72 -2.25
N LEU A 236 -15.32 25.64 -3.12
CA LEU A 236 -14.43 26.57 -3.84
C LEU A 236 -13.79 27.60 -2.89
N GLU A 237 -14.51 28.08 -1.88
CA GLU A 237 -13.96 28.96 -0.84
C GLU A 237 -12.90 28.23 0.00
N ASP A 238 -13.19 27.00 0.43
CA ASP A 238 -12.28 26.15 1.21
C ASP A 238 -11.00 25.80 0.42
N LEU A 239 -11.04 25.80 -0.91
CA LEU A 239 -9.86 25.57 -1.79
C LEU A 239 -9.04 26.84 -2.07
N ALA A 240 -9.60 28.03 -1.83
CA ALA A 240 -8.94 29.31 -2.06
C ALA A 240 -8.22 29.85 -0.81
N GLY A 241 -8.52 29.29 0.37
CA GLY A 241 -7.90 29.62 1.67
C GLY A 241 -6.77 28.68 2.05
#